data_AF-A0A7S0E6U6-F1
#
_entry.id   AF-A0A7S0E6U6-F1
#
_cell.length_a   1.000
_cell.length_b   1.000
_cell.length_c   1.000
_cell.angle_alpha   90.00
_cell.angle_beta   90.00
_cell.angle_gamma   90.00
#
_symmetry.space_group_name_H-M   'P 1'
#
loop_
_entity.id
_entity.type
_entity.pdbx_description
1 polymer ?
#
loop_
_entity_poly.entity_id
_entity_poly.type
_entity_poly.pdbx_seq_one_letter_code
_entity_poly.pdbx_strand_id
1 'polypeptide(L)'
;SIWRFFRCWALLDGIDCPENMKRCVNNNYTFSGFWRQWHASLNAWIIRYLYIPLGGRKTQVWNVWVIFTFVGLWHDLMWRWLAWAWLNCTFFCLEMAATRLEESAMFNKWRRRWWWRYLLAVFNAVNIA
;
A
#
# COMPACT_ATOMS: atom_id res chain seq x y z
N SER A 1 18.82 11.08 0.07
CA SER A 1 17.58 10.83 -0.69
C SER A 1 17.08 12.13 -1.30
N ILE A 2 16.90 12.16 -2.62
CA ILE A 2 16.51 13.35 -3.40
C ILE A 2 15.27 14.10 -2.85
N TRP A 3 14.32 13.37 -2.25
CA TRP A 3 13.12 13.92 -1.60
C TRP A 3 13.40 14.86 -0.43
N ARG A 4 14.41 14.55 0.39
CA ARG A 4 14.80 15.38 1.54
C ARG A 4 15.53 16.65 1.10
N PHE A 5 16.24 16.57 -0.02
CA PHE A 5 16.89 17.73 -0.62
C PHE A 5 15.84 18.76 -1.07
N PHE A 6 14.83 18.36 -1.84
CA PHE A 6 13.75 19.26 -2.24
C PHE A 6 12.93 19.80 -1.07
N ARG A 7 12.72 19.00 -0.02
CA ARG A 7 12.06 19.47 1.20
C ARG A 7 12.88 20.55 1.92
N CYS A 8 14.21 20.41 1.96
CA CYS A 8 15.08 21.43 2.54
C CYS A 8 14.89 22.78 1.83
N TRP A 9 14.91 22.79 0.50
CA TRP A 9 14.66 23.99 -0.29
C TRP A 9 13.27 24.58 -0.05
N ALA A 10 12.22 23.76 -0.01
CA ALA A 10 10.87 24.24 0.30
C ALA A 10 10.77 24.87 1.69
N LEU A 11 11.46 24.30 2.68
CA LEU A 11 11.51 24.85 4.05
C LEU A 11 12.28 26.17 4.11
N LEU A 12 13.33 26.35 3.29
CA LEU A 12 14.03 27.62 3.15
C LEU A 12 13.12 28.71 2.58
N ASP A 13 12.22 28.35 1.67
CA ASP A 13 11.18 29.23 1.12
C ASP A 13 9.96 29.41 2.06
N GLY A 14 9.98 28.81 3.26
CA GLY A 14 8.90 28.91 4.24
C GLY A 14 7.67 28.03 3.95
N ILE A 15 7.77 27.10 2.99
CA ILE A 15 6.69 26.19 2.59
C ILE A 15 6.91 24.82 3.24
N ASP A 16 5.99 24.37 4.10
CA ASP A 16 6.05 23.03 4.67
C ASP A 16 5.50 21.98 3.71
N CYS A 17 6.41 21.36 2.96
CA CYS A 17 6.09 20.26 2.05
C CYS A 17 6.06 18.91 2.79
N PRO A 18 5.04 18.06 2.56
CA PRO A 18 4.95 16.75 3.18
C PRO A 18 6.07 15.83 2.71
N GLU A 19 6.64 15.05 3.63
CA GLU A 19 7.71 14.11 3.32
C GLU A 19 7.20 12.93 2.46
N ASN A 20 7.79 12.76 1.29
CA ASN A 20 7.32 11.79 0.29
C ASN A 20 7.67 10.34 0.59
N MET A 21 8.72 10.07 1.36
CA MET A 21 9.17 8.72 1.65
C MET A 21 9.41 8.58 3.15
N LYS A 22 8.36 8.15 3.86
CA LYS A 22 8.36 8.06 5.33
C LYS A 22 9.10 6.85 5.87
N ARG A 23 9.15 5.75 5.11
CA ARG A 23 9.90 4.54 5.43
C ARG A 23 10.62 3.99 4.20
N CYS A 24 11.75 3.34 4.44
CA CYS A 24 12.47 2.60 3.41
C CYS A 24 11.66 1.38 2.95
N VAL A 25 11.84 0.97 1.69
CA VAL A 25 11.17 -0.21 1.10
C VAL A 25 11.27 -1.43 2.02
N ASN A 26 12.45 -1.67 2.57
CA ASN A 26 12.76 -2.80 3.45
C ASN A 26 12.08 -2.77 4.83
N ASN A 27 11.47 -1.64 5.22
CA ASN A 27 10.82 -1.46 6.52
C ASN A 27 9.28 -1.43 6.40
N ASN A 28 8.73 -2.06 5.36
CA ASN A 28 7.29 -2.21 5.17
C ASN A 28 6.88 -3.67 5.32
N TYR A 29 5.99 -3.93 6.28
CA TYR A 29 5.47 -5.26 6.56
C TYR A 29 4.32 -5.68 5.63
N THR A 30 3.70 -4.71 4.96
CA THR A 30 2.57 -4.93 4.06
C THR A 30 2.78 -4.21 2.74
N PHE A 31 2.35 -4.85 1.66
CA PHE A 31 2.49 -4.31 0.31
C PHE A 31 1.61 -3.06 0.12
N SER A 32 0.39 -3.08 0.64
CA SER A 32 -0.48 -1.90 0.71
C SER A 32 0.10 -0.77 1.55
N GLY A 33 0.80 -1.10 2.63
CA GLY A 33 1.51 -0.15 3.48
C GLY A 33 2.68 0.51 2.77
N PHE A 34 3.42 -0.27 1.98
CA PHE A 34 4.49 0.23 1.12
C PHE A 34 3.95 1.27 0.12
N TRP A 35 2.93 0.95 -0.66
CA TRP A 35 2.36 1.86 -1.67
C TRP A 35 1.75 3.13 -1.08
N ARG A 36 1.25 3.09 0.16
CA ARG A 36 0.74 4.29 0.85
C ARG A 36 1.85 5.24 1.31
N GLN A 37 3.03 4.71 1.56
CA GLN A 37 4.18 5.46 2.10
C GLN A 37 5.19 5.83 1.02
N TRP A 38 5.22 5.07 -0.07
CA TRP A 38 5.95 5.36 -1.30
C TRP A 38 5.22 6.49 -2.03
N HIS A 39 5.83 7.69 -2.06
CA HIS A 39 5.25 8.92 -2.60
C HIS A 39 3.95 9.37 -1.89
N ALA A 40 4.08 9.76 -0.62
CA ALA A 40 2.95 10.21 0.19
C ALA A 40 2.12 11.36 -0.44
N SER A 41 2.76 12.34 -1.10
CA SER A 41 2.04 13.44 -1.79
C SER A 41 1.19 12.94 -2.96
N LEU A 42 1.74 12.06 -3.80
CA LEU A 42 1.02 11.48 -4.94
C LEU A 42 -0.16 10.64 -4.44
N ASN A 43 0.06 9.81 -3.42
CA ASN A 43 -1.02 9.02 -2.83
C ASN A 43 -2.14 9.92 -2.27
N ALA A 44 -1.81 11.03 -1.62
CA ALA A 44 -2.81 11.99 -1.14
C ALA A 44 -3.60 12.63 -2.29
N TRP A 45 -2.93 12.95 -3.41
CA TRP A 45 -3.59 13.45 -4.62
C TRP A 45 -4.52 12.39 -5.24
N ILE A 46 -4.03 11.17 -5.44
CA ILE A 46 -4.82 10.06 -5.99
C ILE A 46 -6.06 9.81 -5.12
N ILE A 47 -5.92 9.84 -3.80
CA ILE A 47 -7.06 9.63 -2.90
C ILE A 47 -8.13 10.71 -3.11
N ARG A 48 -7.72 11.98 -3.15
CA ARG A 48 -8.62 13.13 -3.28
C ARG A 48 -9.32 13.19 -4.64
N TYR A 49 -8.59 12.94 -5.72
CA TYR A 49 -9.07 13.19 -7.08
C TYR A 49 -9.53 11.95 -7.83
N LEU A 50 -9.08 10.75 -7.44
CA LEU A 50 -9.44 9.50 -8.12
C LEU A 50 -10.25 8.60 -7.19
N TYR A 51 -9.73 8.27 -6.01
CA TYR A 51 -10.32 7.25 -5.15
C TYR A 51 -11.69 7.63 -4.58
N ILE A 52 -11.82 8.85 -4.04
CA ILE A 52 -13.08 9.34 -3.47
C ILE A 52 -14.21 9.40 -4.53
N PRO A 53 -14.03 10.04 -5.71
CA PRO A 53 -15.10 10.14 -6.70
C PRO A 53 -15.48 8.78 -7.32
N LEU A 54 -14.58 7.80 -7.37
CA LEU A 54 -14.86 6.47 -7.90
C LEU A 54 -15.68 5.56 -6.94
N GLY A 55 -16.08 6.05 -5.77
CA GLY A 55 -16.92 5.30 -4.81
C GLY A 55 -16.18 4.75 -3.59
N GLY A 56 -14.89 5.11 -3.43
CA GLY A 56 -14.11 4.86 -2.22
C GLY A 56 -14.08 3.38 -1.81
N ARG A 57 -14.45 3.09 -0.55
CA ARG A 57 -14.32 1.73 0.03
C ARG A 57 -15.27 0.70 -0.60
N LYS A 58 -16.40 1.13 -1.18
CA LYS A 58 -17.38 0.21 -1.80
C LYS A 58 -16.83 -0.44 -3.07
N THR A 59 -16.07 0.33 -3.85
CA THR A 59 -15.48 -0.07 -5.14
C THR A 59 -13.97 -0.25 -5.04
N GLN A 60 -13.43 -0.52 -3.85
CA GLN A 60 -11.99 -0.51 -3.58
C GLN A 60 -11.17 -1.35 -4.57
N VAL A 61 -11.68 -2.52 -4.99
CA VAL A 61 -11.00 -3.37 -5.98
C VAL A 61 -10.90 -2.66 -7.33
N TRP A 62 -12.02 -2.15 -7.85
CA TRP A 62 -12.04 -1.40 -9.11
C TRP A 62 -11.17 -0.15 -9.07
N ASN A 63 -11.20 0.57 -7.94
CA ASN A 63 -10.39 1.78 -7.78
C ASN A 63 -8.90 1.47 -7.88
N VAL A 64 -8.43 0.37 -7.29
CA VAL A 64 -7.03 -0.07 -7.39
C VAL A 64 -6.64 -0.29 -8.86
N TRP A 65 -7.45 -1.01 -9.64
CA TRP A 65 -7.16 -1.25 -11.06
C TRP A 65 -7.09 0.03 -11.88
N VAL A 66 -8.02 0.97 -11.68
CA VAL A 66 -8.05 2.26 -12.38
C VAL A 66 -6.84 3.11 -11.99
N ILE A 67 -6.55 3.21 -10.68
CA ILE A 67 -5.44 4.01 -10.14
C ILE A 67 -4.10 3.51 -10.70
N PHE A 68 -3.81 2.21 -10.61
CA PHE A 68 -2.54 1.68 -11.08
C PHE A 68 -2.40 1.75 -12.61
N THR A 69 -3.48 1.57 -13.35
CA THR A 69 -3.46 1.77 -14.81
C THR A 69 -3.15 3.23 -15.15
N PHE A 70 -3.77 4.19 -14.45
CA PHE A 70 -3.45 5.61 -14.59
C PHE A 70 -1.98 5.90 -14.27
N VAL A 71 -1.44 5.34 -13.18
CA VAL A 71 -0.03 5.50 -12.81
C VAL A 71 0.90 4.90 -13.87
N GLY A 72 0.57 3.72 -14.42
CA GLY A 72 1.34 3.10 -15.50
C GLY A 72 1.38 3.97 -16.76
N LEU A 73 0.22 4.52 -17.15
CA LEU A 73 0.10 5.45 -18.28
C LEU A 73 0.81 6.80 -18.03
N TRP A 74 0.82 7.27 -16.78
CA TRP A 74 1.49 8.51 -16.40
C TRP A 74 3.02 8.42 -16.51
N HIS A 75 3.59 7.23 -16.30
CA HIS A 75 5.03 7.03 -16.45
C HIS A 75 5.46 6.97 -17.92
N ASP A 76 4.86 6.08 -18.72
CA ASP A 76 5.16 5.94 -20.16
C ASP A 76 4.17 4.96 -20.81
N LEU A 77 3.90 5.12 -22.11
CA LEU A 77 3.02 4.23 -22.89
C LEU A 77 3.65 2.88 -23.28
N MET A 78 4.86 2.58 -22.80
CA MET A 78 5.50 1.29 -23.08
C MET A 78 4.80 0.17 -22.32
N TRP A 79 4.56 -0.96 -23.00
CA TRP A 79 3.92 -2.16 -22.43
C TRP A 79 4.55 -2.66 -21.13
N ARG A 80 5.84 -2.40 -20.91
CA ARG A 80 6.57 -2.79 -19.68
C ARG A 80 5.98 -2.13 -18.44
N TRP A 81 5.60 -0.86 -18.51
CA TRP A 81 5.06 -0.11 -17.38
C TRP A 81 3.62 -0.52 -17.07
N LEU A 82 2.83 -0.81 -18.12
CA LEU A 82 1.48 -1.32 -17.95
C LEU A 82 1.48 -2.73 -17.37
N ALA A 83 2.35 -3.62 -17.85
CA ALA A 83 2.51 -4.97 -17.30
C ALA A 83 2.96 -4.93 -15.82
N TRP A 84 3.90 -4.03 -15.50
CA TRP A 84 4.29 -3.78 -14.11
C TRP A 84 3.13 -3.27 -13.27
N ALA A 85 2.33 -2.32 -13.76
CA ALA A 85 1.18 -1.78 -13.04
C ALA A 85 0.15 -2.89 -12.74
N TRP A 86 -0.16 -3.73 -13.72
CA TRP A 86 -1.10 -4.84 -13.55
C TRP A 86 -0.57 -5.93 -12.62
N LEU A 87 0.74 -6.21 -12.64
CA LEU A 87 1.35 -7.11 -11.67
C LEU A 87 1.22 -6.58 -10.23
N ASN A 88 1.37 -5.26 -10.04
CA ASN A 88 1.16 -4.66 -8.72
C ASN A 88 -0.33 -4.67 -8.32
N CYS A 89 -1.26 -4.48 -9.26
CA CYS A 89 -2.70 -4.66 -9.03
C CYS A 89 -3.03 -6.05 -8.51
N THR A 90 -2.48 -7.10 -9.13
CA THR A 90 -2.77 -8.48 -8.72
C THR A 90 -2.25 -8.74 -7.31
N PHE A 91 -1.04 -8.30 -6.97
CA PHE A 91 -0.54 -8.41 -5.59
C PHE A 91 -1.41 -7.65 -4.58
N PHE A 92 -1.88 -6.46 -4.92
CA PHE A 92 -2.77 -5.69 -4.04
C PHE A 92 -4.13 -6.39 -3.86
N CYS A 93 -4.68 -6.97 -4.93
CA CYS A 93 -5.91 -7.76 -4.88
C CYS A 93 -5.74 -9.03 -4.04
N LEU A 94 -4.59 -9.70 -4.15
CA LEU A 94 -4.25 -10.88 -3.34
C LEU A 94 -4.17 -10.52 -1.85
N GLU A 95 -3.52 -9.42 -1.50
CA GLU A 95 -3.46 -8.93 -0.11
C GLU A 95 -4.88 -8.62 0.42
N MET A 96 -5.70 -7.92 -0.37
CA MET A 96 -7.09 -7.65 0.00
C MET A 96 -7.93 -8.92 0.17
N ALA A 97 -7.72 -9.93 -0.67
CA ALA A 97 -8.39 -11.22 -0.56
C ALA A 97 -7.94 -11.96 0.71
N ALA A 98 -6.64 -11.96 1.01
CA ALA A 98 -6.08 -12.56 2.22
C ALA A 98 -6.69 -11.93 3.48
N THR A 99 -6.73 -10.60 3.58
CA THR A 99 -7.37 -9.92 4.73
C THR A 99 -8.86 -10.27 4.86
N ARG A 100 -9.59 -10.37 3.75
CA ARG A 100 -11.01 -10.78 3.76
C ARG A 100 -11.20 -12.23 4.20
N LEU A 101 -10.27 -13.12 3.86
CA LEU A 101 -10.29 -14.52 4.29
C LEU A 101 -9.99 -14.64 5.78
N GLU A 102 -9.06 -13.84 6.32
CA GLU A 102 -8.80 -13.76 7.76
C GLU A 102 -10.02 -13.26 8.54
N GLU A 103 -10.78 -12.32 7.97
CA GLU A 103 -12.03 -11.81 8.57
C GLU A 103 -13.21 -12.77 8.42
N SER A 104 -13.10 -13.80 7.58
CA SER A 104 -14.15 -14.80 7.40
C SER A 104 -14.42 -15.58 8.70
N ALA A 105 -15.70 -15.88 8.95
CA ALA A 105 -16.17 -16.57 10.15
C ALA A 105 -15.45 -17.92 10.39
N MET A 106 -14.97 -18.56 9.32
CA MET A 106 -14.20 -19.81 9.38
C MET A 106 -12.82 -19.61 10.02
N PHE A 107 -12.08 -18.58 9.61
CA PHE A 107 -10.77 -18.30 10.19
C PHE A 107 -10.91 -17.82 11.64
N ASN A 108 -11.96 -17.06 11.93
CA ASN A 108 -12.23 -16.59 13.29
C ASN A 108 -12.64 -17.74 14.26
N LYS A 109 -13.16 -18.86 13.74
CA LYS A 109 -13.39 -20.10 14.51
C LYS A 109 -12.06 -20.81 14.83
N TRP A 110 -11.14 -20.86 13.87
CA TRP A 110 -9.79 -21.41 14.07
C TRP A 110 -8.93 -20.55 15.01
N ARG A 111 -9.01 -19.22 14.88
CA ARG A 111 -8.31 -18.25 15.73
C ARG A 111 -8.68 -18.32 17.21
N ARG A 112 -9.92 -18.74 17.51
CA ARG A 112 -10.44 -18.88 18.88
C ARG A 112 -9.95 -20.12 19.62
N ARG A 113 -9.22 -21.02 18.96
CA ARG A 113 -8.67 -22.21 19.61
C ARG A 113 -7.51 -21.82 20.54
N TRP A 114 -7.46 -22.43 21.72
CA TRP A 114 -6.50 -22.11 22.79
C TRP A 114 -5.02 -22.21 22.35
N TRP A 115 -4.71 -23.19 21.50
CA TRP A 115 -3.38 -23.49 20.95
C TRP A 115 -2.92 -22.50 19.86
N TRP A 116 -3.84 -21.75 19.24
CA TRP A 116 -3.50 -20.77 18.20
C TRP A 116 -2.63 -19.63 18.73
N ARG A 117 -2.83 -19.24 20.00
CA ARG A 117 -2.04 -18.19 20.66
C ARG A 117 -0.59 -18.63 20.90
N TYR A 118 -0.38 -19.88 21.28
CA TYR A 118 0.95 -20.44 21.50
C TYR A 118 1.72 -20.60 20.18
N LEU A 119 1.06 -21.05 19.11
CA LEU A 119 1.65 -21.10 17.77
C LEU A 119 2.09 -19.72 17.29
N LEU A 120 1.25 -18.70 17.48
CA LEU A 120 1.60 -17.31 17.10
C LEU A 120 2.76 -16.77 17.93
N ALA A 121 2.83 -17.12 19.22
CA ALA A 121 3.94 -16.72 20.10
C ALA A 121 5.26 -17.35 19.68
N VAL A 122 5.27 -18.63 19.32
CA VAL A 122 6.46 -19.32 18.77
C VAL A 122 6.87 -18.70 17.44
N PHE A 123 5.92 -18.46 16.53
CA PHE A 123 6.21 -17.86 15.23
C PHE A 123 6.79 -16.45 15.36
N ASN A 124 6.22 -15.61 16.23
CA ASN A 124 6.76 -14.28 16.51
C ASN A 124 8.13 -14.34 17.19
N ALA A 125 8.38 -15.30 18.09
CA ALA A 125 9.68 -15.48 18.72
C ALA A 125 10.76 -15.86 17.69
N VAL A 126 10.43 -16.69 16.71
CA VAL A 126 11.33 -17.04 15.60
C VAL A 126 11.56 -15.86 14.65
N ASN A 127 10.55 -15.03 14.39
CA ASN A 127 10.67 -13.91 13.45
C ASN A 127 11.43 -12.69 14.03
N ILE A 128 11.68 -12.68 15.34
CA ILE A 128 12.46 -11.63 16.03
C ILE A 128 13.93 -12.06 16.23
N ALA A 129 14.24 -13.35 16.11
CA ALA A 129 15.59 -13.93 16.20
C ALA A 129 16.29 -13.89 14.83
#